data_AF-A0A381J6T3-F1
#
_entry.id   AF-A0A381J6T3-F1
#
_cell.length_a   1.000
_cell.length_b   1.000
_cell.length_c   1.000
_cell.angle_alpha   90.00
_cell.angle_beta   90.00
_cell.angle_gamma   90.00
#
_symmetry.space_group_name_H-M   'P 1'
#
loop_
_entity.id
_entity.type
_entity.pdbx_description
1 polymer ?
#
loop_
_entity_poly.entity_id
_entity_poly.type
_entity_poly.pdbx_seq_one_letter_code
_entity_poly.pdbx_strand_id
1 'polypeptide(L)'
;MKATTIVMFVTSIFFIIFGMLILINKGFRGKMTKSTRNIRDKEGYMRFNAKYNIIIGSLGVIVAIIDNFIVNNKITLIMFIGVMLGASLIQSTKVKRYL
;
A
#
# COMPACT_ATOMS: atom_id res chain seq x y z
N MET A 1 -3.65 4.57 -22.55
CA MET A 1 -2.94 3.93 -21.42
C MET A 1 -2.81 2.44 -21.71
N LYS A 2 -1.64 1.85 -21.45
CA LYS A 2 -1.44 0.41 -21.67
C LYS A 2 -2.20 -0.37 -20.60
N ALA A 3 -2.58 -1.62 -20.89
CA ALA A 3 -3.25 -2.47 -19.90
C ALA A 3 -2.43 -2.60 -18.61
N THR A 4 -1.10 -2.71 -18.73
CA THR A 4 -0.16 -2.73 -17.58
C THR A 4 -0.27 -1.47 -16.72
N THR A 5 -0.34 -0.30 -17.35
CA THR A 5 -0.49 0.98 -16.66
C THR A 5 -1.78 1.04 -15.87
N ILE A 6 -2.89 0.58 -16.47
CA ILE A 6 -4.21 0.56 -15.81
C ILE A 6 -4.16 -0.34 -14.57
N VAL A 7 -3.57 -1.53 -14.68
CA VAL A 7 -3.44 -2.45 -13.53
C VAL A 7 -2.61 -1.81 -12.42
N MET A 8 -1.46 -1.21 -12.74
CA MET A 8 -0.61 -0.53 -11.76
C MET A 8 -1.37 0.62 -11.09
N PHE A 9 -2.09 1.42 -11.88
CA PHE A 9 -2.83 2.56 -11.37
C PHE A 9 -3.98 2.14 -10.45
N VAL A 10 -4.85 1.22 -10.89
CA VAL A 10 -5.98 0.71 -10.10
C VAL A 10 -5.51 0.11 -8.78
N THR A 11 -4.47 -0.74 -8.83
CA THR A 11 -3.88 -1.35 -7.63
C THR A 11 -3.39 -0.28 -6.66
N SER A 12 -2.69 0.73 -7.18
CA SER A 12 -2.14 1.82 -6.37
C SER A 12 -3.23 2.66 -5.71
N ILE A 13 -4.27 3.02 -6.47
CA ILE A 13 -5.43 3.74 -5.95
C ILE A 13 -6.14 2.92 -4.86
N PHE A 14 -6.26 1.60 -5.03
CA PHE A 14 -6.85 0.74 -4.01
C PHE A 14 -6.08 0.80 -2.68
N PHE A 15 -4.74 0.79 -2.72
CA PHE A 15 -3.91 0.97 -1.52
C PHE A 15 -4.14 2.33 -0.86
N ILE A 16 -4.21 3.42 -1.63
CA ILE A 16 -4.48 4.76 -1.10
C ILE A 16 -5.86 4.80 -0.43
N ILE A 17 -6.90 4.33 -1.12
CA ILE A 17 -8.27 4.29 -0.59
C ILE A 17 -8.32 3.46 0.69
N PHE A 18 -7.70 2.28 0.71
CA PHE A 18 -7.71 1.40 1.87
C PHE A 18 -7.01 2.05 3.08
N GLY A 19 -5.86 2.68 2.86
CA GLY A 19 -5.18 3.43 3.92
C GLY A 19 -5.99 4.62 4.43
N MET A 20 -6.66 5.37 3.55
CA MET A 20 -7.54 6.48 3.93
C MET A 20 -8.76 5.99 4.72
N LEU A 21 -9.39 4.88 4.32
CA LEU A 21 -10.52 4.27 5.04
C LEU A 21 -10.14 3.93 6.48
N ILE A 22 -8.95 3.38 6.70
CA ILE A 22 -8.46 3.08 8.06
C ILE A 22 -8.25 4.37 8.89
N LEU A 23 -7.73 5.44 8.29
CA LEU A 23 -7.49 6.70 9.01
C LEU A 23 -8.77 7.44 9.37
N ILE A 24 -9.69 7.58 8.40
CA ILE A 24 -10.85 8.45 8.49
C ILE A 24 -12.04 7.73 9.15
N ASN A 25 -12.32 6.48 8.76
CA ASN A 25 -13.51 5.78 9.21
C ASN A 25 -13.23 5.02 10.51
N LYS A 26 -13.62 5.64 11.64
CA LYS A 26 -13.51 5.04 12.98
C LYS A 26 -14.23 3.69 13.10
N GLY A 27 -15.36 3.51 12.42
CA GLY A 27 -16.12 2.26 12.44
C GLY A 27 -15.38 1.13 11.71
N PHE A 28 -14.82 1.42 10.54
CA PHE A 28 -13.98 0.49 9.78
C PHE A 28 -12.73 0.11 10.58
N ARG A 29 -12.03 1.11 11.12
CA ARG A 29 -10.86 0.91 11.99
C ARG A 29 -11.21 0.04 13.21
N GLY A 30 -12.35 0.32 13.87
CA GLY A 30 -12.81 -0.44 15.02
C GLY A 30 -13.08 -1.92 14.71
N LYS A 31 -13.69 -2.22 13.56
CA LYS A 31 -13.90 -3.61 13.10
C LYS A 31 -12.57 -4.33 12.83
N MET A 32 -11.61 -3.66 12.18
CA MET A 32 -10.29 -4.24 11.94
C MET A 32 -9.53 -4.48 13.25
N THR A 33 -9.49 -3.50 14.16
CA THR A 33 -8.85 -3.63 15.49
C THR A 33 -9.38 -4.83 16.28
N LYS A 34 -10.71 -5.07 16.25
CA LYS A 34 -11.32 -6.25 16.91
C LYS A 34 -10.91 -7.57 16.26
N SER A 35 -10.71 -7.58 14.94
CA SER A 35 -10.34 -8.77 14.17
C SER A 35 -8.85 -9.12 14.32
N THR A 36 -8.01 -8.13 14.60
CA THR A 36 -6.57 -8.32 14.82
C THR A 36 -6.30 -8.99 16.18
N ARG A 37 -5.71 -10.19 16.15
CA ARG A 37 -5.23 -10.95 17.32
C ARG A 37 -3.70 -10.81 17.47
N ASN A 38 -3.18 -11.04 18.67
CA ASN A 38 -1.74 -11.08 18.97
C ASN A 38 -0.94 -9.80 18.68
N ILE A 39 -1.57 -8.62 18.79
CA ILE A 39 -0.92 -7.32 18.63
C ILE A 39 -1.12 -6.53 19.92
N ARG A 40 -0.02 -6.15 20.58
CA ARG A 40 -0.03 -5.41 21.85
C ARG A 40 -0.52 -3.98 21.66
N ASP A 41 -0.02 -3.29 20.64
CA ASP A 41 -0.46 -1.93 20.29
C ASP A 41 -1.27 -1.94 18.99
N LYS A 42 -2.58 -2.24 19.12
CA LYS A 42 -3.48 -2.33 17.98
C LYS A 42 -3.72 -0.98 17.31
N GLU A 43 -3.83 0.10 18.08
CA GLU A 43 -4.08 1.44 17.55
C GLU A 43 -2.87 1.92 16.72
N GLY A 44 -1.66 1.74 17.25
CA GLY A 44 -0.42 2.04 16.55
C GLY A 44 -0.23 1.18 15.31
N TYR A 45 -0.51 -0.12 15.39
CA TYR A 45 -0.49 -1.02 14.23
C TYR A 45 -1.45 -0.56 13.13
N MET A 46 -2.69 -0.21 13.46
CA MET A 46 -3.66 0.26 12.47
C MET A 46 -3.21 1.56 11.82
N ARG A 47 -2.70 2.54 12.59
CA ARG A 47 -2.18 3.81 12.05
C ARG A 47 -0.95 3.60 11.17
N PHE A 48 -0.06 2.68 11.56
CA PHE A 48 1.10 2.32 10.77
C PHE A 48 0.67 1.75 9.42
N ASN A 49 -0.17 0.71 9.40
CA ASN A 49 -0.64 0.09 8.16
C ASN A 49 -1.39 1.07 7.26
N ALA A 50 -2.18 1.96 7.85
CA ALA A 50 -2.89 2.98 7.11
C ALA A 50 -1.95 3.93 6.36
N LYS A 51 -0.98 4.50 7.08
CA LYS A 51 0.07 5.36 6.49
C LYS A 51 0.89 4.60 5.45
N TYR A 52 1.20 3.35 5.75
CA TYR A 52 2.02 2.49 4.91
C TYR A 52 1.36 2.22 3.56
N ASN A 53 0.07 1.86 3.56
CA ASN A 53 -0.72 1.67 2.36
C ASN A 53 -0.83 2.96 1.54
N ILE A 54 -1.00 4.12 2.17
CA ILE A 54 -1.01 5.41 1.46
C ILE A 54 0.34 5.66 0.78
N ILE A 55 1.46 5.48 1.49
CA ILE A 55 2.80 5.74 0.92
C ILE A 55 3.08 4.82 -0.27
N ILE A 56 2.79 3.53 -0.15
CA ILE A 56 2.99 2.58 -1.26
C ILE A 56 2.09 2.89 -2.43
N GLY A 57 0.81 3.14 -2.16
CA GLY A 57 -0.13 3.52 -3.20
C GLY A 57 0.34 4.77 -3.94
N SER A 58 0.83 5.77 -3.24
CA SER A 58 1.42 6.97 -3.87
C SER A 58 2.65 6.66 -4.72
N LEU A 59 3.57 5.81 -4.24
CA LEU A 59 4.72 5.36 -5.03
C LEU A 59 4.30 4.58 -6.28
N GLY A 60 3.29 3.72 -6.15
CA GLY A 60 2.72 2.96 -7.26
C GLY A 60 2.06 3.86 -8.32
N VAL A 61 1.36 4.92 -7.89
CA VAL A 61 0.83 5.95 -8.80
C VAL A 61 1.96 6.63 -9.55
N ILE A 62 3.06 7.00 -8.87
CA ILE A 62 4.23 7.60 -9.52
C ILE A 62 4.79 6.68 -10.61
N VAL A 63 4.97 5.38 -10.30
CA VAL A 63 5.46 4.40 -11.29
C VAL A 63 4.48 4.24 -12.45
N ALA A 64 3.17 4.20 -12.19
CA ALA A 64 2.15 4.12 -13.24
C ALA A 64 2.13 5.38 -14.13
N ILE A 65 2.36 6.57 -13.57
CA ILE A 65 2.49 7.81 -14.34
C ILE A 65 3.72 7.72 -15.24
N ILE A 66 4.87 7.30 -14.71
CA ILE A 66 6.12 7.13 -15.48
C ILE A 66 5.94 6.12 -16.63
N ASP A 67 5.19 5.03 -16.41
CA ASP A 67 4.92 4.01 -17.44
C ASP A 67 4.20 4.56 -18.68
N ASN A 68 3.38 5.63 -18.54
CA ASN A 68 2.75 6.26 -19.70
C ASN A 68 3.75 6.95 -20.63
N PHE A 69 4.91 7.38 -20.12
CA PHE A 69 5.93 8.10 -20.90
C PHE A 69 7.00 7.18 -21.49
N ILE A 70 7.08 5.91 -21.05
CA ILE A 70 8.10 4.97 -21.50
C ILE A 70 7.54 4.05 -22.58
N VAL A 71 8.29 3.85 -23.68
CA VAL A 71 7.87 2.98 -24.79
C VAL A 71 7.84 1.51 -24.37
N ASN A 72 8.87 1.05 -23.65
CA ASN A 72 9.00 -0.33 -23.14
C ASN A 72 8.46 -0.49 -21.71
N ASN A 73 7.28 -1.08 -21.57
CA ASN A 73 6.55 -1.23 -20.31
C ASN A 73 7.04 -2.37 -19.40
N LYS A 74 7.97 -3.21 -19.86
CA LYS A 74 8.46 -4.35 -19.06
C LYS A 74 9.27 -3.86 -17.86
N ILE A 75 10.08 -2.83 -18.05
CA ILE A 75 10.99 -2.29 -17.02
C ILE A 75 10.18 -1.64 -15.88
N THR A 76 9.18 -0.83 -16.23
CA THR A 76 8.26 -0.17 -15.29
C THR A 76 7.43 -1.16 -14.49
N LEU A 77 6.95 -2.24 -15.13
CA LEU A 77 6.28 -3.32 -14.43
C LEU A 77 7.20 -4.01 -13.42
N ILE A 78 8.44 -4.31 -13.79
CA ILE A 78 9.43 -4.90 -12.89
C ILE A 78 9.74 -3.96 -11.72
N MET A 79 9.89 -2.65 -11.98
CA MET A 79 10.06 -1.65 -10.92
C MET A 79 8.87 -1.60 -9.98
N PHE A 80 7.64 -1.64 -10.50
CA PHE A 80 6.43 -1.66 -9.69
C PHE A 80 6.38 -2.88 -8.75
N ILE A 81 6.68 -4.06 -9.29
CA ILE A 81 6.76 -5.31 -8.50
C ILE A 81 7.87 -5.18 -7.44
N GLY A 82 9.04 -4.67 -7.81
CA GLY A 82 10.15 -4.44 -6.89
C GLY A 82 9.80 -3.49 -5.75
N VAL A 83 9.10 -2.39 -6.04
CA VAL A 83 8.58 -1.45 -5.03
C VAL A 83 7.62 -2.16 -4.08
N MET A 84 6.67 -2.94 -4.59
CA MET A 84 5.67 -3.65 -3.78
C MET A 84 6.28 -4.75 -2.88
N LEU A 85 7.23 -5.52 -3.42
CA LEU A 85 7.92 -6.56 -2.67
C LEU A 85 8.87 -5.96 -1.62
N GLY A 86 9.69 -5.00 -2.03
CA GLY A 86 10.62 -4.31 -1.12
C GLY A 86 9.89 -3.61 0.01
N ALA A 87 8.76 -2.99 -0.31
CA ALA A 87 7.82 -2.51 0.67
C ALA A 87 7.41 -3.62 1.66
N SER A 88 6.82 -4.71 1.18
CA SER A 88 6.31 -5.79 2.05
C SER A 88 7.36 -6.30 3.05
N LEU A 89 8.64 -6.38 2.64
CA LEU A 89 9.76 -6.74 3.52
C LEU A 89 10.02 -5.69 4.61
N ILE A 90 10.03 -4.40 4.23
CA ILE A 90 10.16 -3.28 5.17
C ILE A 90 8.99 -3.27 6.16
N GLN A 91 7.77 -3.52 5.68
CA GLN A 91 6.57 -3.58 6.50
C GLN A 91 6.68 -4.68 7.55
N SER A 92 7.02 -5.91 7.13
CA SER A 92 7.19 -7.06 8.01
C SER A 92 8.18 -6.78 9.13
N THR A 93 9.29 -6.12 8.81
CA THR A 93 10.31 -5.76 9.80
C THR A 93 9.82 -4.69 10.78
N LYS A 94 9.11 -3.67 10.31
CA LYS A 94 8.64 -2.56 11.16
C LYS A 94 7.40 -2.93 11.99
N VAL A 95 6.58 -3.87 11.52
CA VAL A 95 5.40 -4.38 12.25
C VAL A 95 5.78 -5.03 13.58
N LYS A 96 6.97 -5.63 13.69
CA LYS A 96 7.48 -6.25 14.92
C LYS A 96 7.48 -5.32 16.14
N ARG A 97 7.47 -4.00 15.94
CA ARG A 97 7.40 -3.01 17.02
C ARG A 97 6.04 -2.96 17.72
N TYR A 98 4.99 -3.51 17.10
CA TYR A 98 3.61 -3.48 17.58
C TYR A 98 3.11 -4.84 18.10
N LEU A 99 3.86 -5.92 17.82
CA LEU A 99 3.66 -7.24 18.43
C LEU A 99 4.10 -7.17 19.90
#